data_AF-A0A258X1E2-F1
#
_entry.id   AF-A0A258X1E2-F1
#
_cell.length_a   1.000
_cell.length_b   1.000
_cell.length_c   1.000
_cell.angle_alpha   90.00
_cell.angle_beta   90.00
_cell.angle_gamma   90.00
#
_symmetry.space_group_name_H-M   'P 1'
#
loop_
_entity.id
_entity.type
_entity.pdbx_description
1 polymer ?
#
loop_
_entity_poly.entity_id
_entity_poly.type
_entity_poly.pdbx_seq_one_letter_code
_entity_poly.pdbx_strand_id
1 'polypeptide(L)'
;MIGNLFKRDIHRNIEGVVKADNLSDEAVFQEVDEYVITQELNKKFDEFFSVYSDSIGKPTESIGVWISGFFGSGKSHLLKILSYILSNRRLESELIGELFLSKIEASDFERKPILAPNRKMMQS
;
A
#
# COMPACT_ATOMS: atom_id res chain seq x y z
N MET A 1 -14.14 12.35 -28.90
CA MET A 1 -14.23 13.17 -27.66
C MET A 1 -13.03 12.84 -26.78
N ILE A 2 -12.44 13.84 -26.12
CA ILE A 2 -11.20 13.70 -25.35
C ILE A 2 -11.34 12.79 -24.11
N GLY A 3 -12.57 12.62 -23.60
CA GLY A 3 -12.86 11.80 -22.42
C GLY A 3 -12.44 10.33 -22.55
N ASN A 4 -12.51 9.75 -23.75
CA ASN A 4 -12.14 8.34 -23.98
C ASN A 4 -10.63 8.08 -23.93
N LEU A 5 -9.82 9.13 -23.77
CA LEU A 5 -8.36 9.04 -23.63
C LEU A 5 -7.93 8.75 -22.19
N PHE A 6 -8.82 8.94 -21.21
CA PHE A 6 -8.49 8.85 -19.79
C PHE A 6 -8.97 7.53 -19.19
N LYS A 7 -8.11 6.88 -18.41
CA LYS A 7 -8.44 5.65 -17.68
C LYS A 7 -9.48 5.86 -16.56
N ARG A 8 -9.59 7.08 -16.05
CA ARG A 8 -10.48 7.47 -14.93
C ARG A 8 -11.25 8.74 -15.29
N ASP A 9 -12.40 8.95 -14.64
CA ASP A 9 -13.23 10.14 -14.80
C ASP A 9 -12.45 11.41 -14.46
N ILE A 10 -12.45 12.40 -15.35
CA ILE A 10 -11.76 13.68 -15.16
C ILE A 10 -12.47 14.61 -14.17
N HIS A 11 -13.73 14.34 -13.82
CA HIS A 11 -14.53 15.14 -12.89
C HIS A 11 -14.46 14.64 -11.43
N ARG A 12 -13.75 13.55 -11.17
CA ARG A 12 -13.55 13.02 -9.80
C ARG A 12 -12.78 14.01 -8.93
N ASN A 13 -13.15 14.09 -7.65
CA ASN A 13 -12.40 14.90 -6.68
C ASN A 13 -11.05 14.21 -6.38
N ILE A 14 -9.96 14.97 -6.33
CA ILE A 14 -8.64 14.47 -5.94
C ILE A 14 -8.07 15.43 -4.90
N GLU A 15 -7.82 14.94 -3.70
CA GLU A 15 -7.19 15.74 -2.65
C GLU A 15 -5.73 16.03 -3.03
N GLY A 16 -5.45 17.28 -3.40
CA GLY A 16 -4.10 17.71 -3.78
C GLY A 16 -3.12 17.81 -2.61
N VAL A 17 -3.60 17.70 -1.36
CA VAL A 17 -2.79 17.79 -0.15
C VAL A 17 -3.12 16.62 0.77
N VAL A 18 -2.08 15.88 1.15
CA VAL A 18 -2.19 14.78 2.11
C VAL A 18 -2.48 15.35 3.50
N LYS A 19 -3.66 15.08 4.03
CA LYS A 19 -4.10 15.46 5.38
C LYS A 19 -3.98 14.27 6.32
N ALA A 20 -3.23 14.38 7.40
CA ALA A 20 -2.95 13.26 8.31
C ALA A 20 -4.13 12.89 9.22
N ASP A 21 -5.02 13.85 9.47
CA ASP A 21 -6.20 13.76 10.34
C ASP A 21 -7.44 13.18 9.63
N ASN A 22 -7.48 13.21 8.30
CA ASN A 22 -8.57 12.61 7.54
C ASN A 22 -8.39 11.09 7.45
N LEU A 23 -9.09 10.37 8.34
CA LEU A 23 -9.05 8.91 8.48
C LEU A 23 -10.43 8.26 8.26
N SER A 24 -11.38 8.96 7.61
CA SER A 24 -12.66 8.34 7.25
C SER A 24 -12.43 7.19 6.27
N ASP A 25 -13.29 6.18 6.31
CA ASP A 25 -13.11 4.97 5.51
C ASP A 25 -13.13 5.29 4.01
N GLU A 26 -14.00 6.20 3.58
CA GLU A 26 -14.10 6.66 2.19
C GLU A 26 -12.83 7.41 1.76
N ALA A 27 -12.28 8.25 2.65
CA ALA A 27 -11.08 9.00 2.36
C ALA A 27 -9.86 8.07 2.23
N VAL A 28 -9.74 7.08 3.13
CA VAL A 28 -8.67 6.08 3.08
C VAL A 28 -8.79 5.23 1.82
N PHE A 29 -9.99 4.73 1.49
CA PHE A 29 -10.23 3.95 0.29
C PHE A 29 -9.85 4.73 -0.96
N GLN A 30 -10.36 5.97 -1.10
CA GLN A 30 -10.09 6.82 -2.25
C GLN A 30 -8.60 7.15 -2.37
N GLU A 31 -7.91 7.43 -1.26
CA GLU A 31 -6.48 7.73 -1.27
C GLU A 31 -5.65 6.51 -1.72
N VAL A 32 -5.99 5.31 -1.26
CA VAL A 32 -5.32 4.06 -1.70
C VAL A 32 -5.66 3.73 -3.15
N ASP A 33 -6.90 3.91 -3.61
CA ASP A 33 -7.27 3.69 -5.01
C ASP A 33 -6.57 4.71 -5.94
N GLU A 34 -6.48 5.98 -5.55
CA GLU A 34 -5.81 6.99 -6.36
C GLU A 34 -4.28 6.90 -6.31
N TYR A 35 -3.71 6.19 -5.32
CA TYR A 35 -2.26 6.04 -5.21
C TYR A 35 -1.66 5.37 -6.45
N VAL A 36 -0.64 5.97 -7.05
CA VAL A 36 0.03 5.39 -8.23
C VAL A 36 1.34 4.76 -7.79
N ILE A 37 1.44 3.45 -7.97
CA ILE A 37 2.64 2.70 -7.64
C ILE A 37 3.56 2.67 -8.86
N THR A 38 4.73 3.27 -8.72
CA THR A 38 5.79 3.23 -9.73
C THR A 38 6.72 2.05 -9.47
N GLN A 39 7.53 1.68 -10.47
CA GLN A 39 8.54 0.62 -10.31
C GLN A 39 9.55 0.91 -9.18
N GLU A 40 9.88 2.18 -8.93
CA GLU A 40 10.77 2.55 -7.82
C GLU A 40 10.08 2.37 -6.48
N LEU A 41 8.79 2.76 -6.38
CA LEU A 41 8.00 2.55 -5.17
C LEU A 41 7.84 1.06 -4.87
N ASN A 42 7.58 0.23 -5.88
CA ASN A 42 7.52 -1.23 -5.71
C ASN A 42 8.78 -1.79 -5.07
N LYS A 43 9.97 -1.44 -5.57
CA LYS A 43 11.24 -1.89 -4.98
C LYS A 43 11.39 -1.47 -3.51
N LYS A 44 10.93 -0.26 -3.15
CA LYS A 44 10.96 0.23 -1.77
C LYS A 44 9.97 -0.54 -0.87
N PHE A 45 8.79 -0.88 -1.40
CA PHE A 45 7.83 -1.72 -0.68
C PHE A 45 8.39 -3.13 -0.44
N ASP A 46 9.01 -3.75 -1.45
CA ASP A 46 9.64 -5.07 -1.31
C ASP A 46 10.74 -5.07 -0.25
N GLU A 47 11.62 -4.07 -0.27
CA GLU A 47 12.68 -3.92 0.74
C GLU A 47 12.07 -3.75 2.13
N PHE A 48 11.10 -2.85 2.28
CA PHE A 48 10.41 -2.61 3.53
C PHE A 48 9.76 -3.89 4.08
N PHE A 49 8.94 -4.58 3.28
CA PHE A 49 8.21 -5.76 3.72
C PHE A 49 9.12 -6.94 3.99
N SER A 50 10.23 -7.09 3.26
CA SER A 50 11.22 -8.13 3.54
C SER A 50 11.80 -7.99 4.96
N VAL A 51 12.22 -6.79 5.34
CA VAL A 51 12.76 -6.49 6.68
C VAL A 51 11.66 -6.56 7.74
N TYR A 52 10.48 -6.00 7.45
CA TYR A 52 9.36 -5.99 8.40
C TYR A 52 8.87 -7.40 8.72
N SER A 53 8.79 -8.28 7.71
CA SER A 53 8.32 -9.66 7.88
C SER A 53 9.14 -10.47 8.88
N ASP A 54 10.45 -10.20 8.99
CA ASP A 54 11.34 -10.89 9.93
C ASP A 54 11.03 -10.59 11.41
N SER A 55 10.30 -9.50 11.69
CA SER A 55 9.81 -9.17 13.05
C SER A 55 8.43 -9.70 13.39
N ILE A 56 7.67 -10.21 12.40
CA ILE A 56 6.31 -10.67 12.67
C ILE A 56 6.37 -11.83 13.67
N GLY A 57 5.63 -11.70 14.78
CA GLY A 57 5.62 -12.68 15.87
C GLY A 57 6.81 -12.61 16.83
N LYS A 58 7.72 -11.65 16.66
CA LYS A 58 8.85 -11.38 17.56
C LYS A 58 8.79 -9.91 18.00
N PRO A 59 8.18 -9.59 19.15
CA PRO A 59 8.20 -8.22 19.68
C PRO A 59 9.66 -7.72 19.76
N THR A 60 9.98 -6.71 18.96
CA THR A 60 11.33 -6.15 18.87
C THR A 60 11.24 -4.64 18.66
N GLU A 61 12.06 -3.90 19.40
CA GLU A 61 12.27 -2.46 19.19
C GLU A 61 13.40 -2.20 18.17
N SER A 62 14.00 -3.26 17.62
CA SER A 62 15.19 -3.17 16.76
C SER A 62 14.88 -2.96 15.28
N ILE A 63 13.63 -2.67 14.91
CA ILE A 63 13.26 -2.30 13.54
C ILE A 63 13.00 -0.81 13.44
N GLY A 64 13.78 -0.16 12.58
CA GLY A 64 13.59 1.23 12.17
C GLY A 64 13.70 1.37 10.66
N VAL A 65 12.88 2.25 10.08
CA VAL A 65 12.92 2.57 8.65
C VAL A 65 13.16 4.06 8.49
N TRP A 66 14.14 4.40 7.64
CA TRP A 66 14.49 5.79 7.33
C TRP A 66 14.02 6.16 5.94
N ILE A 67 13.06 7.09 5.83
CA ILE A 67 12.54 7.58 4.55
C ILE A 67 13.17 8.94 4.23
N SER A 68 13.99 9.00 3.19
CA SER A 68 14.69 10.22 2.75
C SER A 68 14.36 10.57 1.29
N GLY A 69 14.61 11.83 0.90
CA GLY A 69 14.31 12.34 -0.45
C GLY A 69 13.95 13.84 -0.48
N PHE A 70 13.98 14.44 -1.67
CA PHE A 70 13.75 15.88 -1.89
C PHE A 70 12.33 16.35 -1.48
N PHE A 71 12.12 17.66 -1.30
CA PHE A 71 10.79 18.21 -1.07
C PHE A 71 9.83 17.87 -2.23
N GLY A 72 8.57 17.56 -1.93
CA GLY A 72 7.58 17.16 -2.95
C GLY A 72 7.70 15.72 -3.48
N SER A 73 8.69 14.93 -3.05
CA SER A 73 8.87 13.53 -3.51
C SER A 73 7.87 12.51 -2.97
N GLY A 74 6.87 12.93 -2.18
CA GLY A 74 5.83 12.04 -1.66
C GLY A 74 6.19 11.22 -0.42
N LYS A 75 7.28 11.51 0.30
CA LYS A 75 7.71 10.78 1.52
C LYS A 75 6.60 10.61 2.58
N SER A 76 5.91 11.70 2.92
CA SER A 76 4.82 11.66 3.89
C SER A 76 3.62 10.86 3.39
N HIS A 77 3.35 10.90 2.08
CA HIS A 77 2.30 10.11 1.46
C HIS A 77 2.63 8.62 1.51
N LEU A 78 3.87 8.25 1.17
CA LEU A 78 4.37 6.87 1.29
C LEU A 78 4.21 6.34 2.73
N LEU A 79 4.61 7.13 3.73
CA LEU A 79 4.44 6.75 5.14
C LEU A 79 2.97 6.56 5.52
N LYS A 80 2.07 7.40 4.99
CA LYS A 80 0.64 7.29 5.23
C LYS A 80 0.03 6.03 4.61
N ILE A 81 0.41 5.71 3.37
CA ILE A 81 0.01 4.48 2.68
C ILE A 81 0.52 3.23 3.43
N LEU A 82 1.78 3.23 3.86
CA LEU A 82 2.32 2.15 4.71
C LEU A 82 1.51 1.98 6.00
N SER A 83 1.16 3.09 6.66
CA SER A 83 0.31 3.06 7.87
C SER A 83 -1.05 2.40 7.60
N TYR A 84 -1.70 2.71 6.48
CA TYR A 84 -2.97 2.09 6.10
C TYR A 84 -2.84 0.57 5.88
N ILE A 85 -1.82 0.15 5.13
CA ILE A 85 -1.56 -1.27 4.83
C ILE A 85 -1.25 -2.05 6.11
N LEU A 86 -0.38 -1.51 6.96
CA LEU A 86 0.05 -2.17 8.20
C LEU A 86 -1.05 -2.20 9.27
N SER A 87 -1.91 -1.18 9.31
CA SER A 87 -3.09 -1.21 10.19
C SER A 87 -4.09 -2.28 9.78
N ASN A 88 -4.05 -2.73 8.50
CA ASN A 88 -4.91 -3.74 7.90
C ASN A 88 -6.39 -3.60 8.30
N ARG A 89 -6.90 -2.36 8.30
CA ARG A 89 -8.30 -2.08 8.63
C ARG A 89 -9.21 -2.64 7.53
N ARG A 90 -10.33 -3.25 7.94
CA ARG A 90 -11.41 -3.65 7.03
C ARG A 90 -12.28 -2.43 6.76
N LEU A 91 -12.43 -2.06 5.50
CA LEU A 91 -13.33 -0.99 5.07
C LEU A 91 -14.34 -1.60 4.11
N GLU A 92 -15.64 -1.35 4.32
CA GLU A 92 -16.71 -1.69 3.37
C GLU A 92 -16.57 -3.05 2.65
N SER A 93 -16.24 -4.11 3.39
CA SER A 93 -16.02 -5.50 2.94
C SER A 93 -14.69 -5.86 2.24
N GLU A 94 -13.88 -4.89 1.81
CA GLU A 94 -12.53 -5.12 1.26
C GLU A 94 -11.44 -4.84 2.31
N LEU A 95 -10.37 -5.64 2.31
CA LEU A 95 -9.18 -5.31 3.09
C LEU A 95 -8.38 -4.25 2.33
N ILE A 96 -8.00 -3.15 2.99
CA ILE A 96 -7.12 -2.13 2.39
C ILE A 96 -5.82 -2.75 1.81
N GLY A 97 -5.33 -3.81 2.43
CA GLY A 97 -4.21 -4.60 1.90
C GLY A 97 -4.54 -5.26 0.55
N GLU A 98 -5.74 -5.80 0.36
CA GLU A 98 -6.18 -6.40 -0.91
C GLU A 98 -6.31 -5.35 -2.01
N LEU A 99 -6.92 -4.19 -1.69
CA LEU A 99 -6.98 -3.06 -2.62
C LEU A 99 -5.57 -2.63 -3.04
N PHE A 100 -4.64 -2.50 -2.10
CA PHE A 100 -3.25 -2.16 -2.42
C PHE A 100 -2.57 -3.22 -3.30
N LEU A 101 -2.76 -4.52 -2.98
CA LEU A 101 -2.20 -5.62 -3.76
C LEU A 101 -2.72 -5.65 -5.19
N SER A 102 -4.00 -5.27 -5.43
CA SER A 102 -4.57 -5.18 -6.78
C SER A 102 -3.85 -4.16 -7.69
N LYS A 103 -3.06 -3.26 -7.10
CA LYS A 103 -2.35 -2.18 -7.80
C LYS A 103 -0.89 -2.52 -8.08
N ILE A 104 -0.42 -3.67 -7.63
CA ILE A 104 0.93 -4.17 -7.90
C ILE A 104 0.81 -5.24 -8.99
N GLU A 105 1.60 -5.09 -10.06
CA GLU A 105 1.61 -6.07 -11.14
C GLU A 105 2.16 -7.41 -10.62
N ALA A 106 1.63 -8.53 -11.11
CA ALA A 106 2.07 -9.85 -10.66
C ALA A 106 3.59 -10.06 -10.86
N SER A 107 4.17 -9.44 -11.90
CA SER A 107 5.60 -9.46 -12.19
C SER A 107 6.47 -8.69 -11.20
N ASP A 108 5.90 -7.77 -10.42
CA ASP A 108 6.65 -6.94 -9.49
C ASP A 108 7.00 -7.70 -8.20
N PHE A 109 6.18 -8.69 -7.79
CA PHE A 109 6.43 -9.56 -6.65
C PHE A 109 7.12 -10.89 -6.99
N GLU A 110 7.52 -11.15 -8.26
CA GLU A 110 8.11 -12.43 -8.69
C GLU A 110 9.50 -12.74 -8.09
N ARG A 111 9.94 -12.06 -7.04
CA ARG A 111 11.11 -12.46 -6.24
C ARG A 111 10.73 -12.78 -4.80
N LYS A 112 10.34 -14.05 -4.64
CA LYS A 112 10.07 -14.86 -3.43
C LYS A 112 8.64 -14.74 -2.86
N PRO A 113 7.94 -15.88 -2.66
CA PRO A 113 6.59 -15.89 -2.10
C PRO A 113 6.66 -15.59 -0.60
N ILE A 114 6.32 -14.37 -0.19
CA ILE A 114 6.22 -14.01 1.23
C ILE A 114 4.85 -14.42 1.80
N LEU A 115 3.86 -14.73 0.96
CA LEU A 115 2.49 -15.07 1.37
C LEU A 115 1.95 -16.29 0.63
N ALA A 116 2.50 -17.47 0.90
CA ALA A 116 1.78 -18.71 0.62
C ALA A 116 1.05 -19.14 1.91
N PRO A 117 -0.29 -19.06 2.00
CA PRO A 117 -1.00 -19.68 3.10
C PRO A 117 -0.76 -21.19 3.07
N ASN A 118 -0.22 -21.72 4.16
CA ASN A 118 0.04 -23.15 4.34
C ASN A 118 -1.27 -23.93 4.29
N ARG A 119 -1.65 -24.40 3.09
CA ARG A 119 -2.87 -25.19 2.81
C ARG A 119 -2.74 -26.65 3.25
N LYS A 120 -2.15 -26.89 4.43
CA LYS A 120 -1.95 -28.23 5.01
C LYS A 120 -2.58 -28.44 6.40
N MET A 121 -3.37 -27.50 6.92
CA MET A 121 -4.11 -27.71 8.19
C MET A 121 -5.62 -27.63 8.00
N MET A 122 -6.16 -28.40 7.05
CA MET A 122 -7.59 -28.71 7.03
C MET A 122 -7.85 -30.03 6.30
N GLN A 123 -7.17 -31.10 6.70
CA GLN A 123 -7.67 -32.48 6.63
C GLN A 123 -6.96 -33.28 7.75
N SER A 124 -7.65 -33.42 8.87
CA SER A 124 -7.52 -34.56 9.81
C SER A 124 -8.89 -34.84 10.38
#